data_AF-A0A8T5RGD1-F1
#
_entry.id   AF-A0A8T5RGD1-F1
#
_cell.length_a   1.000
_cell.length_b   1.000
_cell.length_c   1.000
_cell.angle_alpha   90.00
_cell.angle_beta   90.00
_cell.angle_gamma   90.00
#
_symmetry.space_group_name_H-M   'P 1'
#
loop_
_entity.id
_entity.type
_entity.pdbx_description
1 polymer ?
#
loop_
_entity_poly.entity_id
_entity_poly.type
_entity_poly.pdbx_seq_one_letter_code
_entity_poly.pdbx_strand_id
1 'polypeptide(L)'
;PKLLIKHNSIFPQSVFSKDVVCFTSSIYSIISDDHIELKYINAILNSSLMQYYCLRAINNQKNTTINLNQYMIRHLPIKKVSPDQKKTLSEKVQDVINALLKSNGKLNGDIINGLRQIEGVIFELYEIDGNEREMIVSDIKNRIDFYKNVYQ
;
A
#
# COMPACT_ATOMS: atom_id res chain seq x y z
N PRO A 1 16.33 -5.57 -7.82
CA PRO A 1 15.02 -5.68 -7.13
C PRO A 1 14.03 -4.66 -7.66
N LYS A 2 12.73 -4.90 -7.47
CA LYS A 2 11.72 -4.06 -8.13
C LYS A 2 10.44 -3.96 -7.33
N LEU A 3 9.77 -2.84 -7.50
CA LEU A 3 8.38 -2.64 -7.09
C LEU A 3 7.52 -2.67 -8.35
N LEU A 4 6.62 -3.64 -8.43
CA LEU A 4 5.63 -3.75 -9.49
C LEU A 4 4.35 -3.07 -9.03
N ILE A 5 3.77 -2.20 -9.86
CA ILE A 5 2.58 -1.43 -9.53
C ILE A 5 1.52 -1.71 -10.59
N LYS A 6 0.41 -2.31 -10.16
CA LYS A 6 -0.80 -2.44 -10.96
C LYS A 6 -1.51 -1.09 -11.00
N HIS A 7 -1.76 -0.59 -12.22
CA HIS A 7 -2.25 0.77 -12.47
C HIS A 7 -3.60 0.82 -13.20
N ASN A 8 -4.07 -0.32 -13.73
CA ASN A 8 -5.39 -0.46 -14.35
C ASN A 8 -6.54 -0.58 -13.33
N SER A 9 -6.39 0.10 -12.19
CA SER A 9 -7.36 0.17 -11.10
C SER A 9 -7.46 1.60 -10.57
N ILE A 10 -8.49 1.85 -9.76
CA ILE A 10 -8.79 3.18 -9.21
C ILE A 10 -7.72 3.62 -8.20
N PHE A 11 -7.10 2.67 -7.53
CA PHE A 11 -6.00 2.86 -6.57
C PHE A 11 -4.84 1.94 -6.95
N PRO A 12 -3.59 2.29 -6.59
CA PRO A 12 -2.45 1.45 -6.90
C PRO A 12 -2.47 0.19 -6.03
N GLN A 13 -1.99 -0.91 -6.59
CA GLN A 13 -1.65 -2.10 -5.82
C GLN A 13 -0.21 -2.45 -6.18
N SER A 14 0.66 -2.64 -5.19
CA SER A 14 2.07 -2.88 -5.47
C SER A 14 2.62 -4.12 -4.80
N VAL A 15 3.64 -4.71 -5.42
CA VAL A 15 4.36 -5.88 -4.91
C VAL A 15 5.85 -5.65 -5.05
N PHE A 16 6.57 -5.80 -3.93
CA PHE A 16 8.02 -5.88 -3.92
C PHE A 16 8.47 -7.29 -4.34
N SER A 17 9.41 -7.38 -5.27
CA SER A 17 10.02 -8.66 -5.67
C SER A 17 11.51 -8.52 -5.95
N LYS A 18 12.26 -9.57 -5.58
CA LYS A 18 13.67 -9.73 -5.96
C LYS A 18 13.84 -10.68 -7.15
N ASP A 19 12.79 -11.39 -7.53
CA ASP A 19 12.86 -12.45 -8.53
C ASP A 19 12.94 -11.89 -9.95
N VAL A 20 13.38 -12.72 -10.88
CA VAL A 20 13.25 -12.45 -12.31
C VAL A 20 11.79 -12.69 -12.68
N VAL A 21 11.11 -11.62 -13.12
CA VAL A 21 9.67 -11.62 -13.42
C VAL A 21 9.45 -10.90 -14.74
N CYS A 22 8.59 -11.48 -15.58
CA CYS A 22 8.08 -10.85 -16.79
C CYS A 22 6.67 -10.31 -16.49
N PHE A 23 6.38 -9.09 -16.94
CA PHE A 23 5.08 -8.46 -16.74
C PHE A 23 4.64 -7.71 -18.01
N THR A 24 3.34 -7.55 -18.16
CA THR A 24 2.70 -6.86 -19.30
C THR A 24 2.74 -5.34 -19.13
N SER A 25 2.34 -4.62 -20.18
CA SER A 25 2.22 -3.15 -20.18
C SER A 25 1.22 -2.57 -19.15
N SER A 26 0.38 -3.41 -18.55
CA SER A 26 -0.54 -3.04 -17.47
C SER A 26 0.12 -2.91 -16.09
N ILE A 27 1.44 -3.12 -16.01
CA ILE A 27 2.24 -3.00 -14.78
C ILE A 27 3.31 -1.94 -14.99
N TYR A 28 3.38 -0.98 -14.07
CA TYR A 28 4.55 -0.10 -13.96
C TYR A 28 5.59 -0.72 -13.04
N SER A 29 6.86 -0.43 -13.28
CA SER A 29 7.94 -0.91 -12.43
C SER A 29 8.83 0.22 -11.95
N ILE A 30 9.21 0.17 -10.68
CA ILE A 30 10.28 0.98 -10.11
C ILE A 30 11.42 0.02 -9.82
N ILE A 31 12.57 0.24 -10.46
CA ILE A 31 13.77 -0.60 -10.33
C ILE A 31 14.79 0.21 -9.53
N SER A 32 15.25 -0.35 -8.42
CA SER A 32 16.26 0.26 -7.55
C SER A 32 16.97 -0.81 -6.74
N ASP A 33 18.23 -0.56 -6.40
CA ASP A 33 18.99 -1.38 -5.45
C ASP A 33 18.65 -1.03 -4.00
N ASP A 34 18.03 0.12 -3.74
CA ASP A 34 17.55 0.49 -2.42
C ASP A 34 16.26 -0.26 -2.06
N HIS A 35 16.42 -1.40 -1.39
CA HIS A 35 15.29 -2.22 -0.95
C HIS A 35 14.49 -1.58 0.18
N ILE A 36 15.11 -0.67 0.95
CA ILE A 36 14.42 0.04 2.03
C ILE A 36 13.43 1.01 1.40
N GLU A 37 13.86 1.78 0.41
CA GLU A 37 12.98 2.70 -0.32
C GLU A 37 11.84 1.95 -1.02
N LEU A 38 12.15 0.85 -1.72
CA LEU A 38 11.13 0.09 -2.45
C LEU A 38 10.06 -0.49 -1.51
N LYS A 39 10.43 -1.00 -0.34
CA LYS A 39 9.48 -1.51 0.65
C LYS A 39 8.70 -0.40 1.34
N TYR A 40 9.35 0.73 1.62
CA TYR A 40 8.68 1.92 2.15
C TYR A 40 7.57 2.40 1.21
N ILE A 41 7.87 2.58 -0.08
CA ILE A 41 6.88 2.93 -1.10
C ILE A 41 5.82 1.84 -1.20
N ASN A 42 6.20 0.56 -1.17
CA ASN A 42 5.25 -0.55 -1.20
C ASN A 42 4.23 -0.51 -0.05
N ALA A 43 4.66 -0.15 1.16
CA ALA A 43 3.78 -0.03 2.31
C ALA A 43 2.77 1.11 2.10
N ILE A 44 3.25 2.26 1.64
CA ILE A 44 2.39 3.45 1.42
C ILE A 44 1.38 3.18 0.31
N LEU A 45 1.79 2.66 -0.85
CA LEU A 45 0.90 2.42 -1.98
C LEU A 45 -0.21 1.41 -1.65
N ASN A 46 0.08 0.40 -0.81
CA ASN A 46 -0.90 -0.58 -0.37
C ASN A 46 -1.64 -0.17 0.91
N SER A 47 -1.48 1.05 1.42
CA SER A 47 -2.14 1.47 2.66
C SER A 47 -3.62 1.81 2.46
N SER A 48 -4.45 1.63 3.50
CA SER A 48 -5.85 2.05 3.45
C SER A 48 -5.98 3.56 3.25
N LEU A 49 -5.07 4.35 3.82
CA LEU A 49 -4.98 5.80 3.63
C LEU A 49 -4.78 6.17 2.15
N MET A 50 -3.82 5.54 1.47
CA MET A 50 -3.57 5.81 0.05
C MET A 50 -4.75 5.40 -0.82
N GLN A 51 -5.38 4.27 -0.53
CA GLN A 51 -6.57 3.83 -1.27
C GLN A 51 -7.74 4.78 -1.07
N TYR A 52 -7.94 5.28 0.15
CA TYR A 52 -8.94 6.30 0.46
C TYR A 52 -8.69 7.59 -0.32
N TYR A 53 -7.44 8.07 -0.32
CA TYR A 53 -7.03 9.24 -1.08
C TYR A 53 -7.35 9.08 -2.58
N CYS A 54 -6.97 7.95 -3.19
CA CYS A 54 -7.27 7.71 -4.61
C CYS A 54 -8.78 7.65 -4.89
N LEU A 55 -9.56 7.02 -4.01
CA LEU A 55 -11.01 6.90 -4.16
C LEU A 55 -11.74 8.23 -4.01
N ARG A 56 -11.27 9.11 -3.11
CA ARG A 56 -11.99 10.33 -2.74
C ARG A 56 -11.46 11.59 -3.42
N ALA A 57 -10.14 11.70 -3.58
CA ALA A 57 -9.48 12.89 -4.11
C ALA A 57 -9.18 12.82 -5.62
N ILE A 58 -8.91 11.63 -6.16
CA ILE A 58 -8.58 11.47 -7.58
C ILE A 58 -9.80 11.05 -8.40
N ASN A 59 -10.58 10.09 -7.90
CA ASN A 59 -11.76 9.64 -8.62
C ASN A 59 -12.90 10.67 -8.48
N ASN A 60 -13.58 10.98 -9.59
CA ASN A 60 -14.64 11.98 -9.68
C ASN A 60 -15.97 11.57 -9.02
N GLN A 61 -16.03 10.39 -8.37
CA GLN A 61 -17.19 9.86 -7.64
C GLN A 61 -18.47 9.71 -8.49
N LYS A 62 -18.39 9.82 -9.82
CA LYS A 62 -19.53 9.74 -10.77
C LYS A 62 -19.65 8.38 -11.47
N ASN A 63 -19.32 7.29 -10.77
CA ASN A 63 -19.35 5.91 -11.32
C ASN A 63 -18.50 5.69 -12.58
N THR A 64 -17.51 6.54 -12.84
CA THR A 64 -16.51 6.30 -13.89
C THR A 64 -15.20 5.82 -13.27
N THR A 65 -14.70 4.68 -13.75
CA THR A 65 -13.40 4.15 -13.32
C THR A 65 -12.30 4.94 -14.03
N ILE A 66 -11.66 5.87 -13.32
CA ILE A 66 -10.42 6.49 -13.78
C ILE A 66 -9.28 5.54 -13.41
N ASN A 67 -8.60 5.00 -14.41
CA ASN A 67 -7.36 4.25 -14.19
C ASN A 67 -6.24 5.22 -13.84
N LEU A 68 -5.43 4.88 -12.85
CA LEU A 68 -4.27 5.69 -12.50
C LEU A 68 -3.21 5.58 -13.58
N ASN A 69 -2.97 6.67 -14.32
CA ASN A 69 -1.87 6.71 -15.27
C ASN A 69 -0.53 6.99 -14.58
N GLN A 70 0.57 6.89 -15.32
CA GLN A 70 1.92 7.14 -14.80
C GLN A 70 2.09 8.53 -14.20
N TYR A 71 1.44 9.55 -14.78
CA TYR A 71 1.48 10.91 -14.26
C TYR A 71 0.84 10.96 -12.86
N MET A 72 -0.36 10.42 -12.69
CA MET A 72 -1.06 10.38 -11.40
C MET A 72 -0.24 9.65 -10.33
N ILE A 73 0.35 8.49 -10.66
CA ILE A 73 1.17 7.71 -9.72
C ILE A 73 2.41 8.50 -9.25
N ARG A 74 3.07 9.24 -10.16
CA ARG A 74 4.24 10.07 -9.81
C ARG A 74 3.90 11.25 -8.89
N HIS A 75 2.63 11.63 -8.81
CA HIS A 75 2.16 12.75 -8.00
C HIS A 75 1.34 12.30 -6.79
N LEU A 76 1.32 11.00 -6.49
CA LEU A 76 0.73 10.53 -5.23
C LEU A 76 1.49 11.15 -4.05
N PRO A 77 0.79 11.55 -2.98
CA PRO A 77 1.41 12.24 -1.84
C PRO A 77 2.18 11.24 -0.98
N ILE A 78 3.42 10.93 -1.36
CA ILE A 78 4.33 10.09 -0.58
C ILE A 78 5.17 11.01 0.32
N LYS A 79 4.95 10.95 1.64
CA LYS A 79 5.67 11.82 2.60
C LYS A 79 7.17 11.50 2.55
N LYS A 80 8.01 12.54 2.58
CA LYS A 80 9.46 12.39 2.77
C LYS A 80 9.72 12.26 4.26
N VAL A 81 10.43 11.22 4.65
CA VAL A 81 10.67 10.86 6.06
C VAL A 81 12.13 10.50 6.25
N SER A 82 12.57 10.47 7.52
CA SER A 82 13.95 10.12 7.86
C SER A 82 14.32 8.70 7.42
N PRO A 83 15.61 8.41 7.16
CA PRO A 83 16.06 7.05 6.85
C PRO A 83 15.65 6.01 7.89
N ASP A 84 15.67 6.38 9.18
CA ASP A 84 15.28 5.48 10.28
C ASP A 84 13.79 5.13 10.22
N GLN A 85 12.91 6.10 9.95
CA GLN A 85 11.48 5.83 9.76
C GLN A 85 11.22 4.93 8.55
N LYS A 86 11.93 5.14 7.43
CA LYS A 86 11.83 4.24 6.26
C LYS A 86 12.28 2.83 6.61
N LYS A 87 13.37 2.71 7.37
CA LYS A 87 13.90 1.43 7.82
C LYS A 87 12.89 0.69 8.72
N THR A 88 12.33 1.35 9.73
CA THR A 88 11.31 0.76 10.61
C THR A 88 10.11 0.23 9.83
N LEU A 89 9.59 1.00 8.87
CA LEU A 89 8.45 0.54 8.06
C LEU A 89 8.85 -0.60 7.12
N SER A 90 10.04 -0.53 6.52
CA SER A 90 10.61 -1.57 5.64
C SER A 90 10.82 -2.91 6.36
N GLU A 91 11.24 -2.88 7.63
CA GLU A 91 11.39 -4.08 8.47
C GLU A 91 10.03 -4.73 8.72
N LYS A 92 9.01 -3.96 9.11
CA LYS A 92 7.64 -4.48 9.27
C LYS A 92 7.08 -5.08 7.99
N VAL A 93 7.33 -4.43 6.84
CA VAL A 93 6.94 -4.98 5.52
C VAL A 93 7.65 -6.31 5.27
N GLN A 94 8.95 -6.41 5.59
CA GLN A 94 9.70 -7.65 5.43
C GLN A 94 9.16 -8.77 6.34
N ASP A 95 8.75 -8.45 7.56
CA ASP A 95 8.15 -9.41 8.48
C ASP A 95 6.83 -9.96 7.94
N VAL A 96 5.97 -9.10 7.41
CA VAL A 96 4.72 -9.51 6.74
C VAL A 96 5.00 -10.38 5.52
N ILE A 97 5.98 -10.02 4.68
CA ILE A 97 6.39 -10.84 3.53
C ILE A 97 6.85 -12.22 3.99
N ASN A 98 7.70 -12.29 5.02
CA ASN A 98 8.21 -13.55 5.56
C ASN A 98 7.08 -14.41 6.12
N ALA A 99 6.12 -13.82 6.82
CA ALA A 99 4.95 -14.52 7.36
C ALA A 99 4.06 -15.06 6.24
N LEU A 100 3.82 -14.28 5.18
CA LEU A 100 3.08 -14.72 3.99
C LEU A 100 3.77 -15.88 3.28
N LEU A 101 5.10 -15.85 3.14
CA LEU A 101 5.84 -16.97 2.55
C LEU A 101 5.70 -18.24 3.39
N LYS A 102 5.79 -18.15 4.71
CA LYS A 102 5.59 -19.29 5.63
C LYS A 102 4.16 -19.85 5.59
N SER A 103 3.16 -19.01 5.31
CA SER A 103 1.75 -19.42 5.26
C SER A 103 1.26 -19.81 3.85
N ASN A 104 2.17 -19.90 2.87
CA ASN A 104 1.82 -20.10 1.46
C ASN A 104 0.78 -19.07 0.95
N GLY A 105 0.95 -17.82 1.36
CA GLY A 105 0.10 -16.69 0.99
C GLY A 105 -1.24 -16.62 1.72
N LYS A 106 -1.53 -17.52 2.65
CA LYS A 106 -2.78 -17.48 3.42
C LYS A 106 -2.70 -16.45 4.54
N LEU A 107 -3.73 -15.62 4.67
CA LEU A 107 -3.84 -14.69 5.80
C LEU A 107 -4.07 -15.47 7.10
N ASN A 108 -3.37 -15.05 8.16
CA ASN A 108 -3.54 -15.54 9.53
C ASN A 108 -3.45 -14.34 10.50
N GLY A 109 -3.64 -14.61 11.79
CA GLY A 109 -3.63 -13.56 12.82
C GLY A 109 -2.34 -12.74 12.85
N ASP A 110 -1.18 -13.38 12.70
CA ASP A 110 0.13 -12.70 12.73
C ASP A 110 0.30 -11.75 11.55
N ILE A 111 -0.11 -12.18 10.35
CA ILE A 111 -0.08 -11.36 9.14
C ILE A 111 -1.04 -10.17 9.29
N ILE A 112 -2.27 -10.40 9.77
CA ILE A 112 -3.26 -9.34 9.99
C ILE A 112 -2.73 -8.32 11.01
N ASN A 113 -2.13 -8.78 12.10
CA ASN A 113 -1.52 -7.92 13.10
C ASN A 113 -0.36 -7.10 12.51
N GLY A 114 0.51 -7.72 11.71
CA GLY A 114 1.58 -7.02 11.00
C GLY A 114 1.06 -5.93 10.05
N LEU A 115 0.01 -6.24 9.29
CA LEU A 115 -0.67 -5.25 8.43
C LEU A 115 -1.25 -4.09 9.24
N ARG A 116 -1.93 -4.36 10.36
CA ARG A 116 -2.46 -3.32 11.25
C ARG A 116 -1.38 -2.42 11.84
N GLN A 117 -0.22 -2.98 12.18
CA GLN A 117 0.93 -2.20 12.66
C GLN A 117 1.49 -1.29 11.57
N ILE A 118 1.60 -1.78 10.33
CA ILE A 118 2.00 -0.96 9.17
C ILE A 118 1.01 0.19 8.98
N GLU A 119 -0.30 -0.09 8.99
CA GLU A 119 -1.34 0.95 8.88
C GLU A 119 -1.23 1.99 10.00
N GLY A 120 -1.01 1.56 11.26
CA GLY A 120 -0.80 2.47 12.39
C GLY A 120 0.36 3.43 12.17
N VAL A 121 1.52 2.91 11.77
CA VAL A 121 2.71 3.73 11.45
C VAL A 121 2.40 4.72 10.32
N ILE A 122 1.65 4.29 9.30
CA ILE A 122 1.30 5.17 8.17
C ILE A 122 0.31 6.26 8.60
N PHE A 123 -0.70 5.96 9.41
CA PHE A 123 -1.60 7.00 9.93
C PHE A 123 -0.85 8.02 10.77
N GLU A 124 0.04 7.58 11.66
CA GLU A 124 0.92 8.46 12.45
C GLU A 124 1.83 9.30 11.54
N LEU A 125 2.39 8.69 10.50
CA LEU A 125 3.26 9.37 9.53
C LEU A 125 2.54 10.56 8.88
N TYR A 126 1.26 10.41 8.56
CA TYR A 126 0.44 11.44 7.92
C TYR A 126 -0.33 12.31 8.91
N GLU A 127 -0.06 12.16 10.22
CA GLU A 127 -0.70 12.95 11.29
C GLU A 127 -2.24 12.82 11.27
N ILE A 128 -2.74 11.63 10.89
CA ILE A 128 -4.17 11.32 10.83
C ILE A 128 -4.67 11.00 12.24
N ASP A 129 -5.67 11.74 12.70
CA ASP A 129 -6.21 11.56 14.05
C ASP A 129 -7.15 10.34 14.18
N GLY A 130 -7.62 10.07 15.40
CA GLY A 130 -8.50 8.92 15.67
C GLY A 130 -9.83 8.96 14.93
N ASN A 131 -10.45 10.14 14.81
CA ASN A 131 -11.74 10.31 14.14
C ASN A 131 -11.58 10.17 12.62
N GLU A 132 -10.54 10.79 12.06
CA GLU A 132 -10.19 10.68 10.65
C GLU A 132 -9.86 9.24 10.28
N ARG A 133 -9.07 8.56 11.11
CA ARG A 133 -8.72 7.15 10.93
C ARG A 133 -9.97 6.27 10.91
N GLU A 134 -10.89 6.46 11.85
CA GLU A 134 -12.14 5.69 11.90
C GLU A 134 -12.98 5.92 10.64
N MET A 135 -13.12 7.17 10.19
CA MET A 135 -13.82 7.52 8.95
C MET A 135 -13.17 6.83 7.73
N ILE A 136 -11.85 6.91 7.59
CA ILE A 136 -11.10 6.32 6.48
C ILE A 136 -11.27 4.80 6.47
N VAL A 137 -11.06 4.16 7.63
CA VAL A 137 -11.19 2.70 7.78
C VAL A 137 -12.61 2.25 7.47
N SER A 138 -13.63 2.96 7.97
CA SER A 138 -15.03 2.65 7.70
C SER A 138 -15.35 2.71 6.19
N ASP A 139 -14.93 3.78 5.50
CA ASP A 139 -15.15 3.91 4.05
C ASP A 139 -14.47 2.79 3.26
N ILE A 140 -13.22 2.47 3.61
CA ILE A 140 -12.44 1.44 2.93
C ILE A 140 -12.98 0.03 3.18
N LYS A 141 -13.38 -0.29 4.41
CA LYS A 141 -14.04 -1.57 4.74
C LYS A 141 -15.30 -1.78 3.90
N ASN A 142 -16.07 -0.73 3.65
CA ASN A 142 -17.31 -0.82 2.88
C ASN A 142 -17.08 -0.99 1.38
N ARG A 143 -15.91 -0.59 0.86
CA ARG A 143 -15.61 -0.58 -0.57
C ARG A 143 -14.66 -1.69 -1.02
N ILE A 144 -13.81 -2.20 -0.12
CA ILE A 144 -12.70 -3.10 -0.46
C ILE A 144 -12.69 -4.29 0.50
N ASP A 145 -13.05 -5.47 -0.03
CA ASP A 145 -13.23 -6.69 0.78
C ASP A 145 -11.99 -7.11 1.56
N PHE A 146 -10.79 -6.88 1.02
CA PHE A 146 -9.54 -7.17 1.73
C PHE A 146 -9.49 -6.51 3.12
N TYR A 147 -9.92 -5.25 3.21
CA TYR A 147 -9.87 -4.50 4.47
C TYR A 147 -10.97 -4.88 5.46
N LYS A 148 -12.03 -5.56 5.01
CA LYS A 148 -12.98 -6.19 5.95
C LYS A 148 -12.25 -7.20 6.82
N ASN A 149 -11.36 -8.00 6.23
CA ASN A 149 -10.57 -9.00 6.96
C ASN A 149 -9.47 -8.34 7.80
N VAL A 150 -8.82 -7.28 7.29
CA VAL A 150 -7.76 -6.57 8.02
C VAL A 150 -8.33 -5.85 9.23
N TYR A 151 -9.52 -5.26 9.17
CA TYR A 151 -10.13 -4.45 10.25
C TYR A 151 -11.37 -5.09 10.89
N GLN A 152 -11.48 -6.42 10.81
CA GLN A 152 -12.48 -7.20 11.54
C GLN A 152 -12.29 -7.13 13.05
#